data_AF-A0A9X4P2J8-F1
#
_entry.id   AF-A0A9X4P2J8-F1
#
_cell.length_a   1.000
_cell.length_b   1.000
_cell.length_c   1.000
_cell.angle_alpha   90.00
_cell.angle_beta   90.00
_cell.angle_gamma   90.00
#
_symmetry.space_group_name_H-M   'P 1'
#
loop_
_entity.id
_entity.type
_entity.pdbx_description
1 polymer ?
#
loop_
_entity_poly.entity_id
_entity_poly.type
_entity_poly.pdbx_seq_one_letter_code
_entity_poly.pdbx_strand_id
1 'polypeptide(L)'
;MSTTGTFTWTSLNQRVINETRHEGAPGGRLHDDFEGLDHISHGRGRVNKDIFVENYSSRNILARLRLSEYLEMGQGAGEDVAANQASPPSGAGLEQASLTDRNSWAIVRPDGYLSDGATVSTLRDYVGLYLGDDNSRPKIFMPTFNRNNQNSESNTTGRGLELLTGTYNTNLGITMPGTHDQWTLGQTHTSTLRTWDDTSNVEVQTPEVTHTAQETVESEHGGYMMTMSQWIAMGRPTGNFWVHDTDGWLYWANWLPKNGATSLLLDALEIKFDIQDAYYAMHAESDLATAEDAESWTGVTTSAQDLLHRITH
;
A
#
# COMPACT_ATOMS: atom_id res chain seq x y z
N MET A 1 -35.89 59.81 41.76
CA MET A 1 -36.10 58.69 40.82
C MET A 1 -34.94 58.69 39.83
N SER A 2 -34.34 57.52 39.59
CA SER A 2 -33.71 57.02 38.33
C SER A 2 -33.10 58.05 37.36
N THR A 3 -31.89 57.92 36.81
CA THR A 3 -31.03 56.76 36.61
C THR A 3 -29.61 57.23 36.28
N THR A 4 -28.65 56.56 36.90
CA THR A 4 -27.30 56.18 36.47
C THR A 4 -27.05 56.21 34.95
N GLY A 5 -25.82 56.56 34.54
CA GLY A 5 -25.32 56.16 33.22
C GLY A 5 -24.08 56.87 32.67
N THR A 6 -22.97 56.88 33.41
CA THR A 6 -21.65 57.02 32.80
C THR A 6 -21.40 55.79 31.91
N PHE A 7 -21.07 55.97 30.63
CA PHE A 7 -20.44 54.92 29.86
C PHE A 7 -19.10 55.42 29.32
N THR A 8 -18.05 54.98 30.01
CA THR A 8 -16.66 55.00 29.57
C THR A 8 -16.38 53.69 28.83
N TRP A 9 -15.61 53.80 27.75
CA TRP A 9 -15.27 52.81 26.73
C TRP A 9 -14.76 51.44 27.19
N THR A 10 -14.97 50.44 26.35
CA THR A 10 -13.96 49.39 26.10
C THR A 10 -14.01 48.96 24.63
N SER A 11 -12.89 49.11 23.91
CA SER A 11 -12.74 48.61 22.55
C SER A 11 -12.92 47.09 22.53
N LEU A 12 -13.78 46.58 21.65
CA LEU A 12 -13.82 45.15 21.33
C LEU A 12 -12.77 44.87 20.24
N ASN A 13 -11.56 44.52 20.66
CA ASN A 13 -10.61 43.85 19.78
C ASN A 13 -10.91 42.35 19.84
N GLN A 14 -11.57 41.84 18.80
CA GLN A 14 -11.68 40.40 18.59
C GLN A 14 -10.47 39.94 17.78
N ARG A 15 -9.75 38.93 18.29
CA ARG A 15 -8.69 38.23 17.57
C ARG A 15 -9.12 36.78 17.46
N VAL A 16 -9.13 36.25 16.24
CA VAL A 16 -9.23 34.81 15.99
C VAL A 16 -7.89 34.34 15.46
N ILE A 17 -7.39 33.23 15.99
CA ILE A 17 -6.34 32.43 15.36
C ILE A 17 -7.07 31.21 14.80
N ASN A 18 -7.02 31.04 13.48
CA ASN A 18 -7.30 29.77 12.85
C ASN A 18 -5.94 29.12 12.61
N GLU A 19 -5.49 28.31 13.56
CA GLU A 19 -4.30 27.48 13.39
C GLU A 19 -4.71 26.25 12.59
N THR A 20 -4.43 26.25 11.29
CA THR A 20 -4.33 25.01 10.53
C THR A 20 -2.95 24.43 10.82
N ARG A 21 -2.86 23.45 11.73
CA ARG A 21 -1.70 22.57 11.73
C ARG A 21 -1.77 21.78 10.43
N HIS A 22 -0.72 21.88 9.61
CA HIS A 22 -0.43 20.84 8.64
C HIS A 22 -0.09 19.61 9.49
N GLU A 23 -1.09 18.78 9.81
CA GLU A 23 -0.80 17.48 10.41
C GLU A 23 0.07 16.74 9.37
N GLY A 24 1.22 16.21 9.80
CA GLY A 24 2.04 15.40 8.90
C GLY A 24 1.21 14.24 8.33
N ALA A 25 1.71 13.59 7.27
CA ALA A 25 1.03 12.44 6.68
C ALA A 25 0.51 11.48 7.77
N PRO A 26 -0.70 10.95 7.64
CA PRO A 26 -1.24 10.07 8.66
C PRO A 26 -0.32 8.88 8.87
N GLY A 27 -0.24 8.42 10.12
CA GLY A 27 0.62 7.29 10.46
C GLY A 27 0.13 5.99 9.85
N GLY A 28 0.70 5.58 8.72
CA GLY A 28 0.54 4.22 8.21
C GLY A 28 1.73 3.76 7.38
N ARG A 29 1.73 2.47 7.05
CA ARG A 29 2.87 1.79 6.44
C ARG A 29 2.38 0.76 5.43
N LEU A 30 2.97 0.79 4.23
CA LEU A 30 2.85 -0.28 3.25
C LEU A 30 3.69 -1.47 3.70
N HIS A 31 3.12 -2.66 3.72
CA HIS A 31 3.83 -3.91 3.94
C HIS A 31 4.00 -4.66 2.62
N ASP A 32 5.18 -5.23 2.42
CA ASP A 32 5.54 -6.08 1.27
C ASP A 32 6.37 -7.27 1.76
N ASP A 33 5.69 -8.40 1.99
CA ASP A 33 6.34 -9.65 2.34
C ASP A 33 6.49 -10.50 1.07
N PHE A 34 7.71 -10.60 0.54
CA PHE A 34 7.98 -11.35 -0.69
C PHE A 34 9.04 -12.41 -0.45
N GLU A 35 8.73 -13.68 -0.66
CA GLU A 35 9.69 -14.77 -0.40
C GLU A 35 10.76 -14.91 -1.51
N GLY A 36 10.55 -14.28 -2.66
CA GLY A 36 11.42 -14.39 -3.82
C GLY A 36 11.14 -15.59 -4.70
N LEU A 37 11.87 -15.69 -5.82
CA LEU A 37 11.67 -16.72 -6.85
C LEU A 37 12.70 -17.85 -6.77
N ASP A 38 13.68 -17.77 -5.87
CA ASP A 38 14.82 -18.70 -5.87
C ASP A 38 14.43 -20.16 -5.55
N HIS A 39 13.28 -20.38 -4.92
CA HIS A 39 12.85 -21.69 -4.43
C HIS A 39 11.96 -22.47 -5.42
N ILE A 40 11.51 -21.86 -6.53
CA ILE A 40 10.66 -22.55 -7.53
C ILE A 40 11.51 -23.33 -8.54
N SER A 41 11.43 -24.67 -8.45
CA SER A 41 12.34 -25.67 -9.07
C SER A 41 12.52 -25.62 -10.60
N HIS A 42 11.65 -24.95 -11.35
CA HIS A 42 11.78 -24.73 -12.80
C HIS A 42 11.35 -23.30 -13.20
N GLY A 43 11.46 -22.35 -12.27
CA GLY A 43 11.01 -20.97 -12.49
C GLY A 43 9.49 -20.79 -12.57
N ARG A 44 8.70 -21.86 -12.43
CA ARG A 44 7.23 -21.81 -12.43
C ARG A 44 6.67 -22.28 -11.11
N GLY A 45 5.60 -21.63 -10.67
CA GLY A 45 4.90 -21.99 -9.44
C GLY A 45 4.27 -20.79 -8.76
N ARG A 46 3.53 -21.07 -7.68
CA ARG A 46 3.01 -20.04 -6.80
C ARG A 46 4.09 -19.60 -5.83
N VAL A 47 4.21 -18.30 -5.63
CA VAL A 47 5.10 -17.69 -4.64
C VAL A 47 4.35 -16.68 -3.78
N ASN A 48 4.73 -16.56 -2.52
CA ASN A 48 4.19 -15.60 -1.57
C ASN A 48 4.52 -14.17 -2.00
N LYS A 49 3.50 -13.32 -1.97
CA LYS A 49 3.65 -11.87 -2.15
C LYS A 49 2.50 -11.21 -1.40
N ASP A 50 2.68 -11.01 -0.10
CA ASP A 50 1.66 -10.36 0.71
C ASP A 50 1.83 -8.85 0.65
N ILE A 51 0.78 -8.14 0.20
CA ILE A 51 0.73 -6.67 0.20
C ILE A 51 -0.50 -6.23 0.99
N PHE A 52 -0.29 -5.35 1.96
CA PHE A 52 -1.36 -4.76 2.79
C PHE A 52 -0.88 -3.45 3.41
N VAL A 53 -1.80 -2.71 4.05
CA VAL A 53 -1.48 -1.45 4.73
C VAL A 53 -1.79 -1.54 6.20
N GLU A 54 -0.84 -1.11 7.03
CA GLU A 54 -1.01 -0.89 8.46
C GLU A 54 -1.31 0.58 8.75
N ASN A 55 -2.23 0.83 9.69
CA ASN A 55 -2.45 2.13 10.32
C ASN A 55 -1.86 2.10 11.74
N TYR A 56 -0.72 2.74 11.94
CA TYR A 56 -0.11 2.91 13.27
C TYR A 56 -0.49 4.25 13.94
N SER A 57 -1.32 5.05 13.28
CA SER A 57 -1.77 6.33 13.81
C SER A 57 -2.78 6.17 14.94
N SER A 58 -3.07 7.29 15.62
CA SER A 58 -4.09 7.34 16.67
C SER A 58 -5.52 7.51 16.15
N ARG A 59 -5.70 7.67 14.83
CA ARG A 59 -6.99 7.93 14.16
C ARG A 59 -7.28 6.85 13.14
N ASN A 60 -8.52 6.80 12.67
CA ASN A 60 -8.83 6.00 11.49
C ASN A 60 -8.31 6.72 10.25
N ILE A 61 -7.89 5.97 9.23
CA ILE A 61 -7.35 6.52 7.99
C ILE A 61 -8.02 5.88 6.77
N LEU A 62 -7.96 6.59 5.66
CA LEU A 62 -8.26 6.09 4.33
C LEU A 62 -6.97 5.58 3.70
N ALA A 63 -7.08 4.54 2.87
CA ALA A 63 -5.95 3.97 2.18
C ALA A 63 -6.31 3.64 0.73
N ARG A 64 -5.38 3.92 -0.19
CA ARG A 64 -5.39 3.38 -1.55
C ARG A 64 -4.01 2.88 -1.92
N LEU A 65 -3.95 1.90 -2.82
CA LEU A 65 -2.71 1.38 -3.36
C LEU A 65 -2.78 1.25 -4.87
N ARG A 66 -1.63 1.29 -5.51
CA ARG A 66 -1.50 0.96 -6.93
C ARG A 66 -0.35 -0.02 -7.10
N LEU A 67 -0.59 -1.00 -7.95
CA LEU A 67 0.43 -1.97 -8.35
C LEU A 67 0.84 -1.67 -9.78
N SER A 68 2.14 -1.76 -10.06
CA SER A 68 2.67 -1.79 -11.42
C SER A 68 3.67 -2.92 -11.58
N GLU A 69 3.72 -3.50 -12.76
CA GLU A 69 4.52 -4.68 -13.08
C GLU A 69 5.48 -4.39 -14.23
N TYR A 70 6.65 -5.01 -14.17
CA TYR A 70 7.63 -5.02 -15.25
C TYR A 70 8.13 -6.44 -15.47
N LEU A 71 8.17 -6.86 -16.73
CA LEU A 71 8.74 -8.13 -17.15
C LEU A 71 9.58 -7.89 -18.40
N GLU A 72 10.80 -8.39 -18.39
CA GLU A 72 11.61 -8.54 -19.59
C GLU A 72 12.23 -9.93 -19.64
N MET A 73 12.38 -10.47 -20.85
CA MET A 73 12.91 -11.81 -21.10
C MET A 73 14.03 -11.74 -22.13
N GLY A 74 15.09 -12.50 -21.88
CA GLY A 74 16.28 -12.60 -22.72
C GLY A 74 17.56 -12.37 -21.94
N GLN A 75 18.70 -12.47 -22.63
CA GLN A 75 20.00 -12.33 -22.00
C GLN A 75 20.20 -10.93 -21.43
N GLY A 76 20.64 -10.87 -20.17
CA GLY A 76 20.84 -9.61 -19.45
C GLY A 76 19.58 -9.04 -18.79
N ALA A 77 18.48 -9.81 -18.74
CA ALA A 77 17.26 -9.39 -18.05
C ALA A 77 17.56 -8.96 -16.61
N GLY A 78 17.06 -7.79 -16.21
CA GLY A 78 17.28 -7.20 -14.89
C GLY A 78 18.58 -6.41 -14.75
N GLU A 79 19.38 -6.30 -15.82
CA GLU A 79 20.61 -5.51 -15.84
C GLU A 79 20.43 -4.22 -16.66
N ASP A 80 20.72 -3.07 -16.05
CA ASP A 80 20.78 -1.78 -16.77
C ASP A 80 22.17 -1.59 -17.42
N VAL A 81 22.45 -2.39 -18.45
CA VAL A 81 23.74 -2.40 -19.16
C VAL A 81 23.55 -2.40 -20.67
N ALA A 82 24.51 -1.82 -21.41
CA ALA A 82 24.43 -1.70 -22.87
C ALA A 82 24.41 -3.05 -23.63
N ALA A 83 24.77 -4.15 -22.96
CA ALA A 83 24.75 -5.51 -23.52
C ALA A 83 23.42 -6.24 -23.27
N ASN A 84 22.48 -5.65 -22.52
CA ASN A 84 21.17 -6.23 -22.24
C ASN A 84 20.40 -6.41 -23.57
N GLN A 85 20.01 -7.65 -23.85
CA GLN A 85 19.24 -8.07 -25.03
C GLN A 85 17.82 -8.53 -24.64
N ALA A 86 17.45 -8.40 -23.37
CA ALA A 86 16.12 -8.69 -22.90
C ALA A 86 15.11 -7.70 -23.49
N SER A 87 13.88 -8.17 -23.68
CA SER A 87 12.78 -7.34 -24.14
C SER A 87 11.49 -7.71 -23.41
N PRO A 88 10.62 -6.73 -23.14
CA PRO A 88 9.29 -7.03 -22.64
C PRO A 88 8.46 -7.84 -23.62
N PRO A 89 7.52 -8.69 -23.15
CA PRO A 89 6.56 -9.34 -24.02
C PRO A 89 5.74 -8.30 -24.81
N SER A 90 5.46 -8.57 -26.08
CA SER A 90 4.61 -7.71 -26.90
C SER A 90 3.17 -7.68 -26.36
N GLY A 91 2.53 -6.51 -26.33
CA GLY A 91 1.17 -6.37 -25.80
C GLY A 91 1.08 -6.40 -24.28
N ALA A 92 2.22 -6.34 -23.58
CA ALA A 92 2.27 -6.28 -22.12
C ALA A 92 1.91 -4.89 -21.56
N GLY A 93 1.87 -3.86 -22.42
CA GLY A 93 1.80 -2.46 -21.98
C GLY A 93 3.17 -1.94 -21.51
N LEU A 94 4.26 -2.57 -21.96
CA LEU A 94 5.64 -2.27 -21.58
C LEU A 94 6.48 -1.77 -22.75
N GLU A 95 5.86 -1.42 -23.88
CA GLU A 95 6.54 -1.04 -25.12
C GLU A 95 7.43 0.21 -24.97
N GLN A 96 7.13 1.06 -23.98
CA GLN A 96 7.90 2.26 -23.62
C GLN A 96 8.44 2.20 -22.19
N ALA A 97 8.31 1.05 -21.53
CA ALA A 97 8.74 0.89 -20.16
C ALA A 97 10.28 0.74 -20.08
N SER A 98 10.84 1.18 -18.96
CA SER A 98 12.24 1.00 -18.62
C SER A 98 12.38 0.31 -17.27
N LEU A 99 13.37 -0.57 -17.16
CA LEU A 99 13.75 -1.23 -15.91
C LEU A 99 13.97 -0.23 -14.76
N THR A 100 14.55 0.93 -15.03
CA THR A 100 14.92 1.91 -13.99
C THR A 100 13.84 2.94 -13.67
N ASP A 101 12.88 3.15 -14.57
CA ASP A 101 11.75 4.06 -14.36
C ASP A 101 10.45 3.32 -14.02
N ARG A 102 10.18 3.18 -12.72
CA ARG A 102 8.99 2.48 -12.21
C ARG A 102 7.66 3.15 -12.56
N ASN A 103 7.68 4.44 -12.92
CA ASN A 103 6.47 5.13 -13.38
C ASN A 103 6.07 4.71 -14.79
N SER A 104 7.00 4.12 -15.54
CA SER A 104 6.77 3.60 -16.89
C SER A 104 6.23 2.16 -16.91
N TRP A 105 6.19 1.50 -15.74
CA TRP A 105 5.77 0.10 -15.62
C TRP A 105 4.27 -0.06 -15.86
N ALA A 106 3.85 -1.25 -16.28
CA ALA A 106 2.46 -1.52 -16.62
C ALA A 106 1.60 -1.52 -15.34
N ILE A 107 0.66 -0.59 -15.24
CA ILE A 107 -0.26 -0.50 -14.10
C ILE A 107 -1.23 -1.68 -14.12
N VAL A 108 -1.38 -2.33 -12.96
CA VAL A 108 -2.38 -3.39 -12.77
C VAL A 108 -3.77 -2.75 -12.72
N ARG A 109 -4.62 -3.12 -13.68
CA ARG A 109 -6.00 -2.64 -13.81
C ARG A 109 -6.99 -3.80 -13.67
N PRO A 110 -8.29 -3.50 -13.45
CA PRO A 110 -9.32 -4.52 -13.40
C PRO A 110 -9.23 -5.50 -14.57
N ASP A 111 -9.40 -6.79 -14.27
CA ASP A 111 -9.36 -7.89 -15.23
C ASP A 111 -8.05 -8.00 -16.06
N GLY A 112 -6.99 -7.29 -15.66
CA GLY A 112 -5.72 -7.26 -16.37
C GLY A 112 -5.72 -6.43 -17.65
N TYR A 113 -6.68 -5.51 -17.81
CA TYR A 113 -6.73 -4.62 -18.98
C TYR A 113 -5.55 -3.64 -19.04
N LEU A 114 -5.20 -3.23 -20.26
CA LEU A 114 -4.32 -2.09 -20.52
C LEU A 114 -5.07 -0.77 -20.28
N SER A 115 -4.37 0.35 -20.48
CA SER A 115 -4.92 1.69 -20.28
C SER A 115 -6.07 2.05 -21.22
N ASP A 116 -6.26 1.31 -22.31
CA ASP A 116 -7.40 1.45 -23.23
C ASP A 116 -8.71 0.85 -22.67
N GLY A 117 -8.64 0.09 -21.57
CA GLY A 117 -9.79 -0.57 -20.94
C GLY A 117 -10.44 -1.66 -21.77
N ALA A 118 -9.78 -2.16 -22.83
CA ALA A 118 -10.34 -3.13 -23.76
C ALA A 118 -9.38 -4.28 -24.09
N THR A 119 -8.08 -4.01 -24.10
CA THR A 119 -7.04 -5.00 -24.43
C THR A 119 -6.52 -5.62 -23.14
N VAL A 120 -6.54 -6.95 -23.01
CA VAL A 120 -5.93 -7.64 -21.87
C VAL A 120 -4.41 -7.67 -22.04
N SER A 121 -3.67 -7.27 -21.00
CA SER A 121 -2.21 -7.32 -21.01
C SER A 121 -1.72 -8.76 -21.16
N THR A 122 -0.76 -8.97 -22.06
CA THR A 122 -0.10 -10.29 -22.22
C THR A 122 0.72 -10.69 -21.01
N LEU A 123 0.99 -9.79 -20.05
CA LEU A 123 1.60 -10.15 -18.75
C LEU A 123 0.83 -11.25 -18.03
N ARG A 124 -0.49 -11.34 -18.20
CA ARG A 124 -1.34 -12.38 -17.57
C ARG A 124 -1.06 -13.80 -18.08
N ASP A 125 -0.41 -13.94 -19.23
CA ASP A 125 0.09 -15.22 -19.73
C ASP A 125 1.33 -15.69 -18.95
N TYR A 126 2.05 -14.75 -18.33
CA TYR A 126 3.32 -14.98 -17.64
C TYR A 126 3.19 -14.92 -16.12
N VAL A 127 2.31 -14.08 -15.59
CA VAL A 127 2.10 -13.85 -14.15
C VAL A 127 0.62 -13.82 -13.84
N GLY A 128 0.16 -14.75 -12.99
CA GLY A 128 -1.14 -14.68 -12.34
C GLY A 128 -1.05 -13.91 -11.03
N LEU A 129 -2.07 -13.11 -10.70
CA LEU A 129 -2.16 -12.41 -9.42
C LEU A 129 -3.30 -13.02 -8.58
N TYR A 130 -3.01 -13.37 -7.34
CA TYR A 130 -4.01 -13.75 -6.35
C TYR A 130 -4.31 -12.55 -5.47
N LEU A 131 -5.20 -11.70 -5.98
CA LEU A 131 -5.64 -10.49 -5.31
C LEU A 131 -6.72 -10.80 -4.27
N GLY A 132 -6.67 -10.11 -3.13
CA GLY A 132 -7.62 -10.27 -2.03
C GLY A 132 -7.27 -11.38 -1.05
N ASP A 133 -7.89 -11.35 0.12
CA ASP A 133 -7.83 -12.40 1.15
C ASP A 133 -9.13 -13.20 1.13
N ASP A 134 -9.07 -14.52 0.92
CA ASP A 134 -10.22 -15.43 0.97
C ASP A 134 -10.69 -15.78 2.40
N ASN A 135 -10.05 -15.17 3.40
CA ASN A 135 -10.21 -15.39 4.84
C ASN A 135 -9.91 -16.82 5.30
N SER A 136 -9.49 -17.72 4.42
CA SER A 136 -9.15 -19.09 4.81
C SER A 136 -7.82 -19.13 5.57
N ARG A 137 -6.97 -18.12 5.34
CA ARG A 137 -5.65 -17.98 5.95
C ARG A 137 -5.35 -16.48 6.15
N PRO A 138 -5.89 -15.86 7.21
CA PRO A 138 -5.69 -14.44 7.44
C PRO A 138 -4.22 -14.13 7.68
N LYS A 139 -3.75 -13.00 7.13
CA LYS A 139 -2.37 -12.58 7.34
C LYS A 139 -2.14 -12.17 8.79
N ILE A 140 -1.15 -12.80 9.42
CA ILE A 140 -0.57 -12.36 10.68
C ILE A 140 0.64 -11.48 10.40
N PHE A 141 0.66 -10.28 10.97
CA PHE A 141 1.77 -9.34 10.79
C PHE A 141 2.30 -8.82 12.11
N MET A 142 3.58 -8.44 12.12
CA MET A 142 4.20 -7.70 13.20
C MET A 142 4.01 -6.19 12.94
N PRO A 143 3.37 -5.44 13.85
CA PRO A 143 3.24 -4.00 13.72
C PRO A 143 4.59 -3.32 13.50
N THR A 144 4.63 -2.34 12.59
CA THR A 144 5.90 -1.72 12.18
C THR A 144 6.61 -1.02 13.33
N PHE A 145 7.92 -1.14 13.37
CA PHE A 145 8.78 -0.33 14.25
C PHE A 145 9.17 0.99 13.59
N ASN A 146 8.80 1.25 12.35
CA ASN A 146 8.93 2.58 11.75
C ASN A 146 7.58 3.30 11.77
N ARG A 147 7.35 4.03 12.86
CA ARG A 147 6.19 4.92 13.04
C ARG A 147 6.56 6.39 12.83
N ASN A 148 7.67 6.65 12.16
CA ASN A 148 8.03 7.99 11.70
C ASN A 148 7.19 8.31 10.45
N ASN A 149 6.21 9.20 10.58
CA ASN A 149 5.31 9.61 9.51
C ASN A 149 5.92 10.61 8.52
N GLN A 150 7.15 11.09 8.76
CA GLN A 150 7.96 11.82 7.77
C GLN A 150 8.81 10.88 6.90
N ASN A 151 8.78 9.58 7.20
CA ASN A 151 9.59 8.58 6.51
C ASN A 151 8.70 7.68 5.65
N SER A 152 8.89 7.75 4.34
CA SER A 152 8.10 7.03 3.32
C SER A 152 8.60 5.62 3.02
N GLU A 153 9.46 5.03 3.86
CA GLU A 153 9.86 3.62 3.66
C GLU A 153 8.61 2.71 3.68
N SER A 154 8.69 1.56 3.05
CA SER A 154 7.78 0.44 3.29
C SER A 154 8.37 -0.50 4.34
N ASN A 155 7.53 -1.38 4.87
CA ASN A 155 7.94 -2.47 5.73
C ASN A 155 8.09 -3.72 4.88
N THR A 156 9.32 -4.07 4.52
CA THR A 156 9.59 -5.21 3.64
C THR A 156 10.20 -6.37 4.39
N THR A 157 9.88 -7.61 3.99
CA THR A 157 10.60 -8.81 4.44
C THR A 157 10.99 -9.72 3.26
N GLY A 158 11.87 -10.69 3.53
CA GLY A 158 12.36 -11.62 2.51
C GLY A 158 13.14 -10.90 1.42
N ARG A 159 12.65 -11.00 0.18
CA ARG A 159 13.17 -10.38 -1.03
C ARG A 159 12.38 -9.14 -1.46
N GLY A 160 11.50 -8.60 -0.60
CA GLY A 160 10.90 -7.29 -0.78
C GLY A 160 11.96 -6.18 -0.70
N LEU A 161 12.15 -5.44 -1.78
CA LEU A 161 13.13 -4.36 -1.87
C LEU A 161 12.50 -3.03 -1.42
N GLU A 162 13.04 -2.44 -0.36
CA GLU A 162 12.70 -1.05 0.01
C GLU A 162 13.42 -0.08 -0.93
N LEU A 163 12.66 0.77 -1.62
CA LEU A 163 13.21 1.63 -2.66
C LEU A 163 13.96 2.85 -2.12
N LEU A 164 13.54 3.41 -0.97
CA LEU A 164 14.20 4.60 -0.42
C LEU A 164 15.61 4.28 0.08
N THR A 165 15.81 3.10 0.65
CA THR A 165 17.09 2.68 1.23
C THR A 165 17.87 1.70 0.34
N GLY A 166 17.21 1.06 -0.63
CA GLY A 166 17.79 0.01 -1.46
C GLY A 166 18.08 -1.28 -0.70
N THR A 167 17.37 -1.52 0.41
CA THR A 167 17.63 -2.66 1.31
C THR A 167 16.48 -3.65 1.39
N TYR A 168 16.79 -4.89 1.80
CA TYR A 168 15.80 -5.92 2.11
C TYR A 168 15.61 -6.03 3.63
N ASN A 169 14.46 -6.55 4.09
CA ASN A 169 14.16 -6.79 5.51
C ASN A 169 14.26 -5.51 6.37
N THR A 170 13.41 -4.53 6.07
CA THR A 170 13.41 -3.25 6.77
C THR A 170 12.67 -3.33 8.10
N ASN A 171 13.01 -2.41 9.01
CA ASN A 171 12.26 -2.09 10.24
C ASN A 171 12.12 -3.19 11.30
N LEU A 172 12.50 -4.45 11.04
CA LEU A 172 12.43 -5.51 12.05
C LEU A 172 13.75 -5.72 12.80
N GLY A 173 14.89 -5.36 12.21
CA GLY A 173 16.21 -5.62 12.77
C GLY A 173 16.62 -7.11 12.74
N ILE A 174 15.84 -7.94 12.06
CA ILE A 174 16.07 -9.37 11.84
C ILE A 174 15.78 -9.73 10.39
N THR A 175 16.47 -10.74 9.88
CA THR A 175 16.16 -11.31 8.56
C THR A 175 14.93 -12.20 8.69
N MET A 176 13.92 -11.93 7.87
CA MET A 176 12.68 -12.68 7.77
C MET A 176 12.55 -13.30 6.38
N PRO A 177 11.82 -14.42 6.24
CA PRO A 177 11.77 -15.17 4.99
C PRO A 177 10.87 -14.55 3.92
N GLY A 178 9.96 -13.64 4.26
CA GLY A 178 9.00 -13.09 3.29
C GLY A 178 7.83 -14.03 2.97
N THR A 179 7.62 -15.06 3.78
CA THR A 179 6.52 -16.02 3.64
C THR A 179 5.26 -15.52 4.33
N HIS A 180 4.10 -16.08 3.94
CA HIS A 180 2.81 -15.76 4.57
C HIS A 180 2.84 -15.97 6.09
N ASP A 181 3.25 -17.17 6.51
CA ASP A 181 3.26 -17.63 7.91
C ASP A 181 4.52 -17.23 8.69
N GLN A 182 5.18 -16.13 8.30
CA GLN A 182 6.42 -15.69 8.96
C GLN A 182 6.21 -15.23 10.42
N TRP A 183 4.96 -14.97 10.83
CA TRP A 183 4.56 -14.66 12.20
C TRP A 183 3.41 -15.55 12.64
N THR A 184 3.33 -15.83 13.95
CA THR A 184 2.16 -16.47 14.59
C THR A 184 1.40 -15.47 15.45
N LEU A 185 0.08 -15.57 15.53
CA LEU A 185 -0.75 -14.67 16.33
C LEU A 185 -0.27 -14.63 17.79
N GLY A 186 -0.09 -13.43 18.33
CA GLY A 186 0.39 -13.23 19.71
C GLY A 186 1.90 -13.38 19.88
N GLN A 187 2.65 -13.75 18.83
CA GLN A 187 4.12 -13.76 18.88
C GLN A 187 4.64 -12.35 19.14
N THR A 188 5.60 -12.21 20.05
CA THR A 188 6.21 -10.91 20.35
C THR A 188 7.56 -10.76 19.68
N HIS A 189 7.90 -9.54 19.28
CA HIS A 189 9.24 -9.17 18.82
C HIS A 189 9.66 -7.84 19.43
N THR A 190 10.96 -7.71 19.71
CA THR A 190 11.54 -6.51 20.32
C THR A 190 12.55 -5.89 19.36
N SER A 191 12.43 -4.59 19.11
CA SER A 191 13.30 -3.85 18.21
C SER A 191 13.33 -2.34 18.55
N THR A 192 14.03 -1.56 17.74
CA THR A 192 14.10 -0.10 17.88
C THR A 192 12.92 0.56 17.20
N LEU A 193 12.06 1.21 17.97
CA LEU A 193 10.95 2.01 17.46
C LEU A 193 11.46 3.38 16.98
N ARG A 194 11.15 3.73 15.73
CA ARG A 194 11.39 5.04 15.13
C ARG A 194 10.07 5.82 15.12
N THR A 195 10.10 7.07 15.59
CA THR A 195 8.95 8.00 15.63
C THR A 195 9.40 9.40 15.22
N TRP A 196 8.45 10.27 14.92
CA TRP A 196 8.72 11.69 14.71
C TRP A 196 8.28 12.51 15.91
N ASP A 197 9.15 13.37 16.44
CA ASP A 197 8.75 14.38 17.43
C ASP A 197 8.48 15.72 16.73
N ASP A 198 7.20 16.07 16.60
CA ASP A 198 6.76 17.33 16.00
C ASP A 198 7.28 18.57 16.74
N THR A 199 7.59 18.46 18.04
CA THR A 199 8.05 19.60 18.85
C THR A 199 9.50 19.95 18.54
N SER A 200 10.35 18.93 18.40
CA SER A 200 11.78 19.08 18.15
C SER A 200 12.15 18.91 16.66
N ASN A 201 11.20 18.49 15.82
CA ASN A 201 11.36 18.27 14.38
C ASN A 201 12.54 17.33 14.07
N VAL A 202 12.63 16.23 14.82
CA VAL A 202 13.65 15.18 14.65
C VAL A 202 13.06 13.79 14.81
N GLU A 203 13.73 12.80 14.21
CA GLU A 203 13.43 11.40 14.45
C GLU A 203 13.89 10.99 15.86
N VAL A 204 13.00 10.30 16.59
CA VAL A 204 13.29 9.72 17.89
C VAL A 204 13.34 8.20 17.75
N GLN A 205 14.47 7.62 18.16
CA GLN A 205 14.69 6.17 18.20
C GLN A 205 14.62 5.69 19.65
N THR A 206 13.67 4.80 19.93
CA THR A 206 13.46 4.18 21.24
C THR A 206 13.85 2.71 21.15
N PRO A 207 14.96 2.28 21.77
CA PRO A 207 15.37 0.88 21.77
C PRO A 207 14.46 0.02 22.66
N GLU A 208 14.52 -1.30 22.47
CA GLU A 208 13.84 -2.30 23.32
C GLU A 208 12.32 -2.12 23.43
N VAL A 209 11.67 -1.69 22.34
CA VAL A 209 10.21 -1.67 22.26
C VAL A 209 9.72 -3.02 21.81
N THR A 210 8.69 -3.57 22.47
CA THR A 210 8.09 -4.85 22.13
C THR A 210 6.74 -4.65 21.46
N HIS A 211 6.55 -5.25 20.28
CA HIS A 211 5.26 -5.38 19.62
C HIS A 211 4.77 -6.83 19.68
N THR A 212 3.46 -7.00 19.46
CA THR A 212 2.79 -8.30 19.39
C THR A 212 2.17 -8.45 18.02
N ALA A 213 2.43 -9.58 17.37
CA ALA A 213 1.86 -9.94 16.08
C ALA A 213 0.34 -10.06 16.18
N GLN A 214 -0.35 -9.53 15.18
CA GLN A 214 -1.81 -9.44 15.13
C GLN A 214 -2.33 -9.77 13.73
N GLU A 215 -3.62 -10.09 13.65
CA GLU A 215 -4.28 -10.38 12.38
C GLU A 215 -4.59 -9.09 11.63
N THR A 216 -4.55 -9.17 10.30
CA THR A 216 -5.23 -8.22 9.42
C THR A 216 -6.75 -8.27 9.66
N VAL A 217 -7.47 -7.21 9.28
CA VAL A 217 -8.94 -7.25 9.39
C VAL A 217 -9.54 -8.31 8.45
N GLU A 218 -10.59 -8.98 8.93
CA GLU A 218 -11.33 -9.95 8.13
C GLU A 218 -12.02 -9.26 6.94
N SER A 219 -11.88 -9.86 5.75
CA SER A 219 -12.50 -9.38 4.51
C SER A 219 -14.00 -9.71 4.49
N GLU A 220 -14.88 -8.75 4.24
CA GLU A 220 -16.33 -8.99 4.21
C GLU A 220 -16.81 -9.73 2.94
N HIS A 221 -15.95 -9.86 1.93
CA HIS A 221 -16.28 -10.48 0.64
C HIS A 221 -15.33 -11.63 0.23
N GLY A 222 -14.54 -12.18 1.16
CA GLY A 222 -13.87 -13.48 1.04
C GLY A 222 -13.15 -13.73 -0.29
N GLY A 223 -12.07 -13.00 -0.54
CA GLY A 223 -11.13 -13.23 -1.64
C GLY A 223 -11.42 -12.41 -2.87
N TYR A 224 -12.58 -11.73 -2.90
CA TYR A 224 -12.97 -10.93 -4.03
C TYR A 224 -12.60 -9.46 -3.83
N MET A 225 -11.63 -9.01 -4.63
CA MET A 225 -11.59 -7.60 -4.98
C MET A 225 -12.75 -7.26 -5.89
N MET A 226 -13.45 -6.18 -5.56
CA MET A 226 -14.57 -5.74 -6.36
C MET A 226 -14.10 -4.69 -7.35
N THR A 227 -14.39 -4.83 -8.64
CA THR A 227 -14.15 -3.72 -9.56
C THR A 227 -15.09 -2.55 -9.22
N MET A 228 -14.70 -1.32 -9.53
CA MET A 228 -15.54 -0.14 -9.31
C MET A 228 -16.93 -0.29 -9.98
N SER A 229 -17.00 -0.96 -11.14
CA SER A 229 -18.26 -1.25 -11.83
C SER A 229 -19.18 -2.18 -11.03
N GLN A 230 -18.62 -3.23 -10.43
CA GLN A 230 -19.35 -4.17 -9.60
C GLN A 230 -19.78 -3.54 -8.28
N TRP A 231 -18.93 -2.70 -7.69
CA TRP A 231 -19.26 -1.93 -6.50
C TRP A 231 -20.49 -1.05 -6.72
N ILE A 232 -20.55 -0.33 -7.85
CA ILE A 232 -21.75 0.43 -8.24
C ILE A 232 -22.96 -0.50 -8.40
N ALA A 233 -22.80 -1.63 -9.09
CA ALA A 233 -23.88 -2.59 -9.34
C ALA A 233 -24.42 -3.23 -8.06
N MET A 234 -23.58 -3.42 -7.03
CA MET A 234 -23.96 -3.93 -5.71
C MET A 234 -24.61 -2.88 -4.80
N GLY A 235 -24.89 -1.69 -5.31
CA GLY A 235 -25.53 -0.62 -4.54
C GLY A 235 -24.55 0.20 -3.70
N ARG A 236 -23.25 0.18 -4.06
CA ARG A 236 -22.19 0.99 -3.46
C ARG A 236 -21.98 0.74 -1.95
N PRO A 237 -21.80 -0.53 -1.52
CA PRO A 237 -21.56 -0.83 -0.11
C PRO A 237 -20.19 -0.31 0.35
N THR A 238 -20.07 -0.02 1.64
CA THR A 238 -18.78 0.10 2.34
C THR A 238 -18.54 -1.17 3.15
N GLY A 239 -17.28 -1.49 3.41
CA GLY A 239 -16.92 -2.68 4.19
C GLY A 239 -15.45 -3.05 4.02
N ASN A 240 -15.01 -4.06 4.76
CA ASN A 240 -13.62 -4.51 4.73
C ASN A 240 -13.29 -5.24 3.43
N PHE A 241 -13.08 -4.51 2.34
CA PHE A 241 -12.65 -5.05 1.05
C PHE A 241 -12.01 -3.97 0.19
N TRP A 242 -11.28 -4.40 -0.84
CA TRP A 242 -10.66 -3.52 -1.82
C TRP A 242 -11.57 -3.31 -3.04
N VAL A 243 -11.64 -2.07 -3.53
CA VAL A 243 -12.31 -1.70 -4.77
C VAL A 243 -11.30 -1.26 -5.82
N HIS A 244 -11.19 -1.98 -6.93
CA HIS A 244 -10.24 -1.70 -8.01
C HIS A 244 -10.89 -0.80 -9.06
N ASP A 245 -10.38 0.42 -9.19
CA ASP A 245 -10.87 1.39 -10.15
C ASP A 245 -10.09 1.35 -11.46
N THR A 246 -10.72 1.90 -12.49
CA THR A 246 -10.22 1.99 -13.87
C THR A 246 -8.96 2.84 -14.02
N ASP A 247 -8.66 3.70 -13.05
CA ASP A 247 -7.40 4.45 -12.97
C ASP A 247 -6.20 3.58 -12.53
N GLY A 248 -6.46 2.35 -12.08
CA GLY A 248 -5.49 1.39 -11.55
C GLY A 248 -5.30 1.45 -10.04
N TRP A 249 -5.92 2.41 -9.34
CA TRP A 249 -5.91 2.48 -7.89
C TRP A 249 -6.91 1.49 -7.29
N LEU A 250 -6.50 0.88 -6.19
CA LEU A 250 -7.28 0.01 -5.33
C LEU A 250 -7.57 0.75 -4.04
N TYR A 251 -8.85 1.03 -3.79
CA TYR A 251 -9.31 1.80 -2.64
C TYR A 251 -9.82 0.86 -1.56
N TRP A 252 -9.38 1.07 -0.31
CA TRP A 252 -9.95 0.35 0.84
C TRP A 252 -11.35 0.91 1.11
N ALA A 253 -12.38 0.07 1.04
CA ALA A 253 -13.78 0.50 1.05
C ALA A 253 -14.37 0.76 2.44
N ASN A 254 -13.51 0.99 3.43
CA ASN A 254 -13.89 1.29 4.81
C ASN A 254 -12.84 2.21 5.46
N TRP A 255 -13.14 2.68 6.66
CA TRP A 255 -12.11 3.19 7.54
C TRP A 255 -11.13 2.09 7.91
N LEU A 256 -9.82 2.36 7.76
CA LEU A 256 -8.79 1.51 8.35
C LEU A 256 -8.64 1.89 9.83
N PRO A 257 -9.05 1.03 10.79
CA PRO A 257 -9.01 1.37 12.20
C PRO A 257 -7.60 1.65 12.71
N LYS A 258 -7.51 2.50 13.75
CA LYS A 258 -6.24 2.73 14.47
C LYS A 258 -5.61 1.42 14.94
N ASN A 259 -4.28 1.32 14.81
CA ASN A 259 -3.49 0.13 15.14
C ASN A 259 -3.97 -1.16 14.45
N GLY A 260 -4.65 -1.06 13.30
CA GLY A 260 -5.09 -2.20 12.49
C GLY A 260 -4.38 -2.24 11.15
N ALA A 261 -4.62 -3.32 10.39
CA ALA A 261 -4.20 -3.42 9.00
C ALA A 261 -5.35 -3.89 8.13
N THR A 262 -5.35 -3.47 6.87
CA THR A 262 -6.30 -3.96 5.85
C THR A 262 -6.17 -5.46 5.70
N SER A 263 -7.19 -6.12 5.15
CA SER A 263 -7.00 -7.47 4.60
C SER A 263 -5.96 -7.43 3.46
N LEU A 264 -5.46 -8.59 3.04
CA LEU A 264 -4.53 -8.66 1.92
C LEU A 264 -5.12 -8.01 0.67
N LEU A 265 -4.31 -7.16 0.04
CA LEU A 265 -4.50 -6.71 -1.34
C LEU A 265 -3.96 -7.77 -2.29
N LEU A 266 -2.76 -8.29 -2.03
CA LEU A 266 -2.18 -9.38 -2.79
C LEU A 266 -1.73 -10.45 -1.79
N ASP A 267 -1.99 -11.72 -2.09
CA ASP A 267 -1.51 -12.88 -1.31
C ASP A 267 -0.37 -13.60 -2.04
N ALA A 268 -0.47 -13.75 -3.36
CA ALA A 268 0.49 -14.54 -4.11
C ALA A 268 0.59 -14.15 -5.58
N LEU A 269 1.71 -14.59 -6.17
CA LEU A 269 1.94 -14.58 -7.61
C LEU A 269 1.96 -16.01 -8.13
N GLU A 270 1.40 -16.24 -9.31
CA GLU A 270 1.62 -17.45 -10.11
C GLU A 270 2.61 -17.16 -11.22
N ILE A 271 3.84 -17.67 -11.11
CA ILE A 271 4.86 -17.50 -12.14
C ILE A 271 4.72 -18.61 -13.19
N LYS A 272 4.60 -18.22 -14.47
CA LYS A 272 4.35 -19.12 -15.61
C LYS A 272 5.46 -19.09 -16.66
N PHE A 273 6.54 -18.34 -16.42
CA PHE A 273 7.74 -18.27 -17.27
C PHE A 273 8.93 -19.01 -16.64
N ASP A 274 10.03 -19.13 -17.39
CA ASP A 274 11.31 -19.61 -16.84
C ASP A 274 12.11 -18.41 -16.33
N ILE A 275 12.52 -18.45 -15.06
CA ILE A 275 13.19 -17.32 -14.39
C ILE A 275 14.66 -17.16 -14.77
N GLN A 276 15.28 -18.13 -15.47
CA GLN A 276 16.73 -18.09 -15.72
C GLN A 276 17.18 -16.89 -16.56
N ASP A 277 16.41 -16.52 -17.58
CA ASP A 277 16.68 -15.39 -18.48
C ASP A 277 15.50 -14.41 -18.44
N ALA A 278 14.88 -14.20 -17.27
CA ALA A 278 13.76 -13.30 -17.12
C ALA A 278 13.90 -12.47 -15.86
N TYR A 279 13.51 -11.21 -15.96
CA TYR A 279 13.40 -10.32 -14.83
C TYR A 279 11.96 -9.91 -14.68
N TYR A 280 11.42 -10.15 -13.49
CA TYR A 280 10.10 -9.68 -13.10
C TYR A 280 10.21 -8.85 -11.83
N ALA A 281 9.50 -7.73 -11.82
CA ALA A 281 9.32 -6.92 -10.64
C ALA A 281 7.89 -6.41 -10.55
N MET A 282 7.42 -6.28 -9.32
CA MET A 282 6.19 -5.59 -8.98
C MET A 282 6.55 -4.43 -8.06
N HIS A 283 6.04 -3.25 -8.41
CA HIS A 283 6.11 -2.06 -7.60
C HIS A 283 4.75 -1.81 -6.97
N ALA A 284 4.73 -1.54 -5.67
CA ALA A 284 3.56 -1.17 -4.92
C ALA A 284 3.76 0.22 -4.34
N GLU A 285 2.78 1.09 -4.54
CA GLU A 285 2.74 2.41 -3.93
C GLU A 285 1.40 2.60 -3.22
N SER A 286 1.39 3.45 -2.20
CA SER A 286 0.19 3.72 -1.42
C SER A 286 0.06 5.21 -1.13
N ASP A 287 -1.20 5.65 -1.05
CA ASP A 287 -1.55 6.93 -0.46
C ASP A 287 -2.43 6.68 0.76
N LEU A 288 -2.15 7.43 1.82
CA LEU A 288 -2.84 7.37 3.10
C LEU A 288 -3.32 8.76 3.46
N ALA A 289 -4.56 8.88 3.93
CA ALA A 289 -5.15 10.16 4.29
C ALA A 289 -6.02 10.06 5.54
N THR A 290 -6.12 11.15 6.29
CA THR A 290 -7.26 11.38 7.18
C THR A 290 -8.51 11.69 6.32
N ALA A 291 -9.69 11.84 6.92
CA ALA A 291 -10.88 12.25 6.14
C ALA A 291 -10.65 13.62 5.50
N GLU A 292 -10.07 14.53 6.27
CA GLU A 292 -9.87 15.92 5.89
C GLU A 292 -8.82 16.07 4.78
N ASP A 293 -7.84 15.17 4.73
CA ASP A 293 -6.74 15.21 3.76
C ASP A 293 -7.01 14.39 2.50
N ALA A 294 -8.09 13.60 2.45
CA ALA A 294 -8.40 12.75 1.30
C ALA A 294 -8.62 13.54 0.01
N GLU A 295 -9.05 14.80 0.12
CA GLU A 295 -9.20 15.72 -1.02
C GLU A 295 -7.86 16.09 -1.68
N SER A 296 -6.73 15.88 -0.99
CA SER A 296 -5.39 16.13 -1.53
C SER A 296 -4.93 15.05 -2.52
N TRP A 297 -5.59 13.89 -2.54
CA TRP A 297 -5.27 12.81 -3.46
C TRP A 297 -5.49 13.24 -4.90
N THR A 298 -4.45 13.06 -5.73
CA THR A 298 -4.51 13.36 -7.15
C THR A 298 -4.97 12.15 -7.96
N GLY A 299 -5.53 12.39 -9.15
CA GLY A 299 -5.94 11.32 -10.06
C GLY A 299 -7.14 10.49 -9.61
N VAL A 300 -7.87 10.91 -8.57
CA VAL A 300 -9.07 10.22 -8.08
C VAL A 300 -10.21 10.38 -9.09
N THR A 301 -10.81 9.28 -9.54
CA THR A 301 -11.97 9.32 -10.43
C THR A 301 -13.24 9.80 -9.71
N THR A 302 -14.27 10.19 -10.47
CA THR A 302 -15.57 10.54 -9.88
C THR A 302 -16.21 9.37 -9.12
N SER A 303 -16.02 8.13 -9.56
CA SER A 303 -16.55 6.95 -8.87
C SER A 303 -15.80 6.68 -7.57
N ALA A 304 -14.47 6.86 -7.57
CA ALA A 304 -13.67 6.77 -6.35
C ALA A 304 -14.02 7.90 -5.36
N GLN A 305 -14.34 9.10 -5.83
CA GLN A 305 -14.84 10.18 -4.96
C GLN A 305 -16.17 9.80 -4.28
N ASP A 306 -17.10 9.15 -4.99
CA ASP A 306 -18.35 8.61 -4.41
C ASP A 306 -18.06 7.56 -3.33
N LEU A 307 -17.10 6.65 -3.57
CA LEU A 307 -16.65 5.68 -2.56
C LEU A 307 -16.10 6.38 -1.31
N LEU A 308 -15.17 7.33 -1.47
CA LEU A 308 -14.58 8.07 -0.34
C LEU A 308 -15.63 8.88 0.43
N HIS A 309 -16.59 9.48 -0.27
CA HIS A 309 -17.69 10.19 0.37
C HIS A 309 -18.53 9.26 1.25
N ARG A 310 -18.82 8.04 0.78
CA ARG A 310 -19.60 7.04 1.52
C ARG A 310 -18.89 6.46 2.74
N ILE A 311 -17.56 6.39 2.71
CA ILE A 311 -16.80 5.97 3.89
C ILE A 311 -16.87 7.04 4.98
N THR A 312 -16.93 8.31 4.58
CA THR A 312 -16.82 9.46 5.47
C THR A 312 -18.17 10.03 5.97
N HIS A 313 -19.31 9.60 5.42
CA HIS A 313 -20.66 10.11 5.70
C HIS A 313 -21.71 9.00 5.80
#